data_AF-A0A8X6ULL9-F1
#
_entry.id   AF-A0A8X6ULL9-F1
#
_cell.length_a   1.000
_cell.length_b   1.000
_cell.length_c   1.000
_cell.angle_alpha   90.00
_cell.angle_beta   90.00
_cell.angle_gamma   90.00
#
_symmetry.space_group_name_H-M   'P 1'
#
loop_
_entity.id
_entity.type
_entity.pdbx_description
1 polymer ?
#
loop_
_entity_poly.entity_id
_entity_poly.type
_entity_poly.pdbx_seq_one_letter_code
_entity_poly.pdbx_strand_id
1 'polypeptide(L)'
;GSSSTSSSSGSSSTSSSSGSSSSSGSSSSSGSSSSSQDSVTECEASTSAEVHRRTLTPAEVEKAEFKATFQKVRGKFIESGDMDMLRLAAFKKLNDENWHEECGEICHNVLLQLGPAITYKQLYLACREECIARVPQSVRDELLGKIKHCYEQEVEVRKRALKK
;
A
#
# COMPACT_ATOMS: atom_id res chain seq x y z
N GLY A 1 -46.69 -41.52 -10.20
CA GLY A 1 -45.80 -42.66 -10.43
C GLY A 1 -44.39 -42.14 -10.53
N SER A 2 -43.54 -42.60 -9.58
CA SER A 2 -42.15 -43.06 -9.71
C SER A 2 -41.26 -42.40 -10.79
N SER A 3 -40.00 -41.99 -10.57
CA SER A 3 -38.99 -42.55 -9.67
C SER A 3 -37.83 -41.58 -9.42
N SER A 4 -37.23 -41.78 -8.27
CA SER A 4 -36.00 -41.23 -7.69
C SER A 4 -34.72 -41.61 -8.46
N THR A 5 -33.66 -40.79 -8.33
CA THR A 5 -32.27 -41.28 -8.31
C THR A 5 -31.47 -40.55 -7.24
N SER A 6 -30.71 -41.36 -6.51
CA SER A 6 -30.03 -41.08 -5.24
C SER A 6 -28.51 -41.20 -5.39
N SER A 7 -27.81 -40.40 -4.58
CA SER A 7 -26.52 -40.64 -3.90
C SER A 7 -25.22 -40.84 -4.72
N SER A 8 -24.16 -40.13 -4.32
CA SER A 8 -22.95 -40.75 -3.74
C SER A 8 -21.99 -39.71 -3.16
N SER A 9 -21.71 -39.89 -1.87
CA SER A 9 -20.64 -39.31 -1.07
C SER A 9 -19.28 -39.92 -1.41
N GLY A 10 -18.21 -39.12 -1.37
CA GLY A 10 -16.82 -39.59 -1.45
C GLY A 10 -15.94 -38.80 -0.49
N SER A 11 -15.54 -39.43 0.60
CA SER A 11 -14.51 -38.96 1.53
C SER A 11 -13.24 -39.77 1.29
N SER A 12 -12.08 -39.10 1.24
CA SER A 12 -10.80 -39.73 1.56
C SER A 12 -9.78 -38.69 2.01
N SER A 13 -9.32 -38.93 3.23
CA SER A 13 -8.22 -38.31 3.94
C SER A 13 -6.88 -38.90 3.51
N THR A 14 -5.81 -38.10 3.55
CA THR A 14 -4.43 -38.60 3.62
C THR A 14 -3.63 -37.80 4.63
N SER A 15 -2.81 -38.54 5.37
CA SER A 15 -2.10 -38.22 6.60
C SER A 15 -0.74 -37.55 6.42
N SER A 16 -0.36 -36.91 7.53
CA SER A 16 0.92 -36.37 8.01
C SER A 16 2.23 -37.11 7.67
N SER A 17 3.32 -36.33 7.61
CA SER A 17 4.69 -36.72 8.00
C SER A 17 5.50 -35.53 8.53
N SER A 18 6.00 -35.66 9.74
CA SER A 18 6.99 -34.83 10.43
C SER A 18 8.43 -35.25 10.09
N GLY A 19 9.39 -34.31 10.11
CA GLY A 19 10.82 -34.58 9.96
C GLY A 19 11.68 -33.53 10.65
N SER A 20 12.53 -33.97 11.56
CA SER A 20 13.34 -33.21 12.51
C SER A 20 14.78 -32.94 12.00
N SER A 21 15.51 -32.07 12.73
CA SER A 21 16.97 -32.12 13.08
C SER A 21 17.91 -31.01 12.56
N SER A 22 18.23 -30.07 13.46
CA SER A 22 19.57 -29.63 13.93
C SER A 22 20.80 -29.54 13.00
N SER A 23 21.55 -28.42 13.07
CA SER A 23 22.94 -28.36 13.58
C SER A 23 23.57 -26.95 13.55
N SER A 24 24.55 -26.79 14.44
CA SER A 24 25.33 -25.63 14.92
C SER A 24 26.49 -25.17 14.03
N GLY A 25 26.97 -23.93 14.21
CA GLY A 25 28.28 -23.50 13.71
C GLY A 25 28.68 -22.07 14.10
N SER A 26 29.68 -21.96 14.97
CA SER A 26 30.26 -20.73 15.52
C SER A 26 31.33 -20.09 14.61
N SER A 27 31.69 -18.83 14.89
CA SER A 27 33.07 -18.28 15.00
C SER A 27 33.40 -17.04 14.17
N SER A 28 34.03 -16.11 14.88
CA SER A 28 34.56 -14.79 14.57
C SER A 28 35.78 -14.78 13.63
N SER A 29 36.08 -13.64 13.00
CA SER A 29 37.46 -13.20 12.70
C SER A 29 37.53 -11.69 12.48
N SER A 30 38.36 -11.06 13.29
CA SER A 30 38.85 -9.68 13.26
C SER A 30 39.91 -9.46 12.18
N GLY A 31 40.00 -8.24 11.64
CA GLY A 31 41.09 -7.79 10.78
C GLY A 31 41.16 -6.26 10.67
N SER A 32 41.87 -5.64 11.61
CA SER A 32 42.50 -4.31 11.47
C SER A 32 43.90 -4.55 10.82
N SER A 33 44.59 -3.66 10.10
CA SER A 33 44.91 -2.25 10.32
C SER A 33 45.72 -1.70 9.10
N SER A 34 45.92 -0.36 9.09
CA SER A 34 47.21 0.32 8.76
C SER A 34 47.57 0.61 7.28
N SER A 35 48.08 1.80 6.86
CA SER A 35 48.32 3.15 7.43
C SER A 35 48.75 4.13 6.31
N SER A 36 48.61 5.45 6.54
CA SER A 36 49.53 6.54 6.13
C SER A 36 49.60 6.94 4.63
N GLN A 37 49.74 8.19 4.17
CA GLN A 37 50.06 9.53 4.71
C GLN A 37 49.69 10.56 3.59
N ASP A 38 48.99 11.65 3.89
CA ASP A 38 49.52 13.03 4.07
C ASP A 38 49.56 13.89 2.79
N SER A 39 48.69 14.91 2.71
CA SER A 39 49.01 16.21 2.12
C SER A 39 47.99 17.26 2.61
N VAL A 40 48.49 18.05 3.55
CA VAL A 40 48.16 19.43 3.94
C VAL A 40 48.01 20.35 2.70
N THR A 41 47.39 21.53 2.64
CA THR A 41 46.86 22.52 3.61
C THR A 41 45.94 23.48 2.82
N GLU A 42 45.01 24.15 3.52
CA GLU A 42 44.59 25.59 3.42
C GLU A 42 44.72 26.36 2.09
N CYS A 43 43.89 27.34 1.74
CA CYS A 43 42.88 28.14 2.43
C CYS A 43 42.11 28.89 1.32
N GLU A 44 40.84 29.18 1.51
CA GLU A 44 40.38 30.56 1.70
C GLU A 44 38.85 30.59 1.72
N ALA A 45 38.35 31.15 2.82
CA ALA A 45 36.96 31.46 3.02
C ALA A 45 36.53 32.63 2.12
N SER A 46 35.36 32.50 1.51
CA SER A 46 34.52 33.66 1.21
C SER A 46 33.06 33.24 1.25
N THR A 47 32.51 33.38 2.45
CA THR A 47 31.25 34.08 2.71
C THR A 47 30.19 34.01 1.61
N SER A 48 29.20 33.15 1.82
CA SER A 48 27.79 33.57 1.77
C SER A 48 26.97 32.51 2.49
N ALA A 49 26.75 32.76 3.77
CA ALA A 49 25.68 32.16 4.52
C ALA A 49 24.35 32.67 3.96
N GLU A 50 23.95 32.17 2.79
CA GLU A 50 22.58 32.30 2.35
C GLU A 50 21.80 31.13 2.93
N VAL A 51 21.30 31.37 4.15
CA VAL A 51 20.22 30.61 4.75
C VAL A 51 19.05 30.65 3.76
N HIS A 52 19.00 29.69 2.84
CA HIS A 52 17.81 29.36 2.08
C HIS A 52 16.79 28.80 3.07
N ARG A 53 16.18 29.70 3.84
CA ARG A 53 14.89 29.48 4.48
C ARG A 53 13.94 29.23 3.31
N ARG A 54 13.79 27.96 2.91
CA ARG A 54 12.70 27.57 2.01
C ARG A 54 11.42 27.88 2.76
N THR A 55 10.91 29.08 2.55
CA THR A 55 9.57 29.46 2.98
C THR A 55 8.64 28.58 2.18
N LEU A 56 8.20 27.47 2.79
CA LEU A 56 7.16 26.61 2.24
C LEU A 56 6.01 27.52 1.80
N THR A 57 5.58 27.37 0.55
CA THR A 57 4.47 28.15 0.05
C THR A 57 3.22 27.83 0.90
N PRO A 58 2.27 28.78 1.08
CA PRO A 58 1.06 28.53 1.88
C PRO A 58 0.34 27.23 1.49
N ALA A 59 0.34 26.87 0.20
CA ALA A 59 -0.22 25.63 -0.32
C ALA A 59 0.55 24.37 0.11
N GLU A 60 1.88 24.44 0.29
CA GLU A 60 2.69 23.32 0.77
C GLU A 60 2.56 23.14 2.28
N VAL A 61 2.39 24.23 3.04
CA VAL A 61 2.08 24.18 4.48
C VAL A 61 0.71 23.54 4.70
N GLU A 62 -0.32 23.99 3.96
CA GLU A 62 -1.68 23.45 4.06
C GLU A 62 -1.73 21.96 3.66
N LYS A 63 -0.95 21.56 2.63
CA LYS A 63 -0.82 20.16 2.22
C LYS A 63 -0.11 19.30 3.26
N ALA A 64 0.87 19.83 3.98
CA ALA A 64 1.59 19.12 5.04
C ALA A 64 0.71 18.94 6.30
N GLU A 65 -0.02 19.98 6.69
CA GLU A 65 -0.98 19.94 7.80
C GLU A 65 -2.15 19.00 7.51
N PHE A 66 -2.65 19.03 6.27
CA PHE A 66 -3.64 18.06 5.80
C PHE A 66 -3.10 16.63 5.89
N LYS A 67 -1.85 16.39 5.47
CA LYS A 67 -1.23 15.04 5.53
C LYS A 67 -1.10 14.53 6.95
N ALA A 68 -0.69 15.37 7.90
CA ALA A 68 -0.59 15.00 9.31
C ALA A 68 -1.97 14.69 9.92
N THR A 69 -2.96 15.52 9.63
CA THR A 69 -4.35 15.32 10.08
C THR A 69 -4.97 14.07 9.46
N PHE A 70 -4.73 13.85 8.17
CA PHE A 70 -5.17 12.68 7.43
C PHE A 70 -4.60 11.39 8.02
N GLN A 71 -3.30 11.36 8.36
CA GLN A 71 -2.69 10.18 8.98
C GLN A 71 -3.32 9.85 10.34
N LYS A 72 -3.61 10.88 11.16
CA LYS A 72 -4.27 10.69 12.46
C LYS A 72 -5.69 10.14 12.31
N VAL A 73 -6.47 10.65 11.36
CA VAL A 73 -7.83 10.14 11.12
C VAL A 73 -7.81 8.75 10.48
N ARG A 74 -6.88 8.51 9.55
CA ARG A 74 -6.67 7.19 8.96
C ARG A 74 -6.35 6.14 10.03
N GLY A 75 -5.50 6.46 11.00
CA GLY A 75 -5.20 5.57 12.13
C GLY A 75 -6.47 5.14 12.87
N LYS A 76 -7.36 6.10 13.13
CA LYS A 76 -8.65 5.81 13.76
C LYS A 76 -9.60 4.97 12.91
N PHE A 77 -9.63 5.18 11.60
CA PHE A 77 -10.45 4.33 10.72
C PHE A 77 -9.92 2.89 10.66
N ILE A 78 -8.62 2.69 10.89
CA ILE A 78 -8.05 1.35 11.03
C ILE A 78 -8.50 0.74 12.36
N GLU A 79 -8.41 1.49 13.46
CA GLU A 79 -8.84 1.04 14.79
C GLU A 79 -10.34 0.72 14.87
N SER A 80 -11.19 1.49 14.18
CA SER A 80 -12.64 1.26 14.14
C SER A 80 -13.08 0.15 13.18
N GLY A 81 -12.18 -0.34 12.31
CA GLY A 81 -12.52 -1.29 11.24
C GLY A 81 -13.16 -0.65 10.00
N ASP A 82 -13.40 0.67 10.00
CA ASP A 82 -14.00 1.39 8.87
C ASP A 82 -13.13 1.33 7.60
N MET A 83 -11.81 1.25 7.75
CA MET A 83 -10.90 1.09 6.61
C MET A 83 -11.10 -0.23 5.87
N ASP A 84 -11.36 -1.32 6.59
CA ASP A 84 -11.59 -2.62 5.95
C ASP A 84 -12.98 -2.67 5.30
N MET A 85 -13.97 -2.04 5.93
CA MET A 85 -15.29 -1.80 5.31
C MET A 85 -15.20 -0.99 4.02
N LEU A 86 -14.40 0.09 4.01
CA LEU A 86 -14.16 0.90 2.82
C LEU A 86 -13.42 0.12 1.73
N ARG A 87 -12.43 -0.69 2.08
CA ARG A 87 -11.73 -1.57 1.12
C ARG A 87 -12.66 -2.60 0.51
N LEU A 88 -13.49 -3.26 1.32
CA LEU A 88 -14.44 -4.25 0.85
C LEU A 88 -15.50 -3.61 -0.05
N ALA A 89 -16.00 -2.43 0.31
CA ALA A 89 -16.93 -1.66 -0.51
C ALA A 89 -16.31 -1.26 -1.85
N ALA A 90 -15.06 -0.80 -1.84
CA ALA A 90 -14.31 -0.46 -3.06
C ALA A 90 -14.14 -1.70 -3.96
N PHE A 91 -13.69 -2.82 -3.38
CA PHE A 91 -13.48 -4.06 -4.12
C PHE A 91 -14.78 -4.56 -4.75
N LYS A 92 -15.86 -4.61 -3.98
CA LYS A 92 -17.18 -5.03 -4.47
C LYS A 92 -17.62 -4.17 -5.65
N LYS A 93 -17.54 -2.84 -5.50
CA LYS A 93 -18.01 -1.92 -6.54
C LYS A 93 -17.16 -1.97 -7.81
N LEU A 94 -15.84 -2.04 -7.67
CA LEU A 94 -14.94 -2.25 -8.81
C LEU A 94 -15.23 -3.57 -9.53
N ASN A 95 -15.59 -4.61 -8.79
CA ASN A 95 -15.96 -5.89 -9.37
C ASN A 95 -17.32 -5.84 -10.09
N ASP A 96 -18.31 -5.18 -9.49
CA ASP A 96 -19.65 -4.97 -10.07
C ASP A 96 -19.60 -4.15 -11.38
N GLU A 97 -18.57 -3.31 -11.54
CA GLU A 97 -18.32 -2.52 -12.76
C GLU A 97 -17.26 -3.15 -13.69
N ASN A 98 -16.91 -4.43 -13.49
CA ASN A 98 -15.97 -5.20 -14.32
C ASN A 98 -14.58 -4.53 -14.51
N TRP A 99 -14.17 -3.64 -13.61
CA TRP A 99 -12.89 -2.91 -13.72
C TRP A 99 -11.68 -3.86 -13.78
N HIS A 100 -11.76 -4.99 -13.09
CA HIS A 100 -10.71 -6.01 -13.08
C HIS A 100 -10.48 -6.66 -14.46
N GLU A 101 -11.52 -6.78 -15.29
CA GLU A 101 -11.42 -7.28 -16.66
C GLU A 101 -10.69 -6.28 -17.54
N GLU A 102 -11.05 -5.00 -17.47
CA GLU A 102 -10.33 -3.92 -18.18
C GLU A 102 -8.84 -3.87 -17.78
N CYS A 103 -8.53 -3.99 -16.49
CA CYS A 103 -7.15 -4.09 -16.01
C CYS A 103 -6.43 -5.33 -16.54
N GLY A 104 -7.13 -6.45 -16.65
CA GLY A 104 -6.61 -7.69 -17.23
C GLY A 104 -6.21 -7.52 -18.71
N GLU A 105 -7.05 -6.84 -19.50
CA GLU A 105 -6.76 -6.52 -20.89
C GLU A 105 -5.53 -5.61 -21.03
N ILE A 106 -5.40 -4.59 -20.18
CA ILE A 106 -4.21 -3.71 -20.15
C ILE A 106 -2.97 -4.54 -19.85
N CYS A 107 -3.00 -5.38 -18.82
CA CYS A 107 -1.87 -6.24 -18.46
C CYS A 107 -1.49 -7.18 -19.60
N HIS A 108 -2.49 -7.75 -20.30
CA HIS A 108 -2.26 -8.61 -21.45
C HIS A 108 -1.58 -7.85 -22.61
N ASN A 109 -2.05 -6.66 -22.94
CA ASN A 109 -1.45 -5.82 -23.98
C ASN A 109 0.00 -5.44 -23.66
N VAL A 110 0.29 -5.09 -22.41
CA VAL A 110 1.65 -4.79 -21.96
C VAL A 110 2.55 -6.03 -22.02
N LEU A 111 2.02 -7.21 -21.67
CA LEU A 111 2.75 -8.49 -21.80
C LEU A 111 3.10 -8.81 -23.25
N LEU A 112 2.19 -8.54 -24.21
CA LEU A 112 2.45 -8.75 -25.63
C LEU A 112 3.55 -7.81 -26.16
N GLN A 113 3.64 -6.58 -25.63
CA GLN A 113 4.63 -5.60 -26.07
C GLN A 113 6.02 -5.84 -25.46
N LEU A 114 6.09 -6.12 -24.17
CA LEU A 114 7.36 -6.26 -23.43
C LEU A 114 7.92 -7.69 -23.45
N GLY A 115 7.07 -8.67 -23.80
CA GLY A 115 7.44 -10.07 -23.92
C GLY A 115 7.43 -10.84 -22.59
N PRO A 116 7.65 -12.18 -22.65
CA PRO A 116 7.44 -13.08 -21.52
C PRO A 116 8.51 -12.97 -20.41
N ALA A 117 9.61 -12.25 -20.65
CA ALA A 117 10.69 -12.08 -19.67
C ALA A 117 10.42 -10.96 -18.64
N ILE A 118 9.28 -10.27 -18.74
CA ILE A 118 8.93 -9.19 -17.82
C ILE A 118 8.68 -9.73 -16.41
N THR A 119 9.21 -9.02 -15.41
CA THR A 119 8.91 -9.32 -14.01
C THR A 119 7.56 -8.76 -13.59
N TYR A 120 6.92 -9.38 -12.60
CA TYR A 120 5.67 -8.85 -12.02
C TYR A 120 5.77 -7.37 -11.62
N LYS A 121 6.89 -6.96 -11.02
CA LYS A 121 7.11 -5.57 -10.60
C LYS A 121 7.10 -4.61 -11.80
N GLN A 122 7.74 -4.98 -12.91
CA GLN A 122 7.75 -4.17 -14.13
C GLN A 122 6.36 -4.09 -14.76
N LEU A 123 5.65 -5.23 -14.83
CA LEU A 123 4.27 -5.27 -15.33
C LEU A 123 3.34 -4.39 -14.50
N TYR A 124 3.40 -4.51 -13.17
CA TYR A 124 2.61 -3.70 -12.25
C TYR A 124 2.90 -2.20 -12.42
N LEU A 125 4.18 -1.80 -12.48
CA LEU A 125 4.53 -0.39 -12.66
C LEU A 125 4.06 0.17 -14.01
N ALA A 126 4.09 -0.66 -15.07
CA ALA A 126 3.62 -0.27 -16.39
C ALA A 126 2.08 -0.10 -16.44
N CYS A 127 1.32 -0.99 -15.79
CA CYS A 127 -0.13 -0.98 -15.87
C CYS A 127 -0.80 -0.09 -14.82
N ARG A 128 -0.15 0.17 -13.69
CA ARG A 128 -0.77 0.80 -12.50
C ARG A 128 -1.48 2.11 -12.79
N GLU A 129 -0.81 3.05 -13.47
CA GLU A 129 -1.39 4.38 -13.72
C GLU A 129 -2.60 4.30 -14.65
N GLU A 130 -2.55 3.43 -15.66
CA GLU A 130 -3.67 3.22 -16.58
C GLU A 130 -4.86 2.56 -15.89
N CYS A 131 -4.62 1.52 -15.08
CA CYS A 131 -5.65 0.89 -14.26
C CYS A 131 -6.31 1.89 -13.30
N ILE A 132 -5.53 2.77 -12.67
CA ILE A 132 -6.05 3.83 -11.79
C ILE A 132 -6.91 4.83 -12.58
N ALA A 133 -6.48 5.22 -13.77
CA ALA A 133 -7.24 6.13 -14.63
C ALA A 133 -8.59 5.53 -15.07
N ARG A 134 -8.65 4.22 -15.28
CA ARG A 134 -9.87 3.47 -15.63
C ARG A 134 -10.85 3.25 -14.49
N VAL A 135 -10.50 3.61 -13.25
CA VAL A 135 -11.46 3.51 -12.15
C VAL A 135 -12.72 4.32 -12.52
N PRO A 136 -13.93 3.76 -12.42
CA PRO A 136 -15.13 4.50 -12.76
C PRO A 136 -15.39 5.66 -11.79
N GLN A 137 -15.98 6.74 -12.30
CA GLN A 137 -16.28 7.92 -11.49
C GLN A 137 -17.33 7.62 -10.41
N SER A 138 -18.31 6.79 -10.72
CA SER A 138 -19.31 6.25 -9.78
C SER A 138 -18.66 5.64 -8.54
N VAL A 139 -17.62 4.81 -8.72
CA VAL A 139 -16.88 4.20 -7.62
C VAL A 139 -16.16 5.26 -6.79
N ARG A 140 -15.50 6.23 -7.43
CA ARG A 140 -14.82 7.33 -6.74
C ARG A 140 -15.80 8.15 -5.88
N ASP A 141 -16.93 8.54 -6.45
CA ASP A 141 -17.93 9.36 -5.77
C ASP A 141 -18.58 8.60 -4.60
N GLU A 142 -18.90 7.31 -4.78
CA GLU A 142 -19.46 6.47 -3.72
C GLU A 142 -18.47 6.31 -2.55
N LEU A 143 -17.20 6.05 -2.84
CA LEU A 143 -16.15 5.93 -1.82
C LEU A 143 -15.88 7.26 -1.11
N LEU A 144 -15.83 8.37 -1.85
CA LEU A 144 -15.70 9.70 -1.26
C LEU A 144 -16.88 10.03 -0.33
N GLY A 145 -18.10 9.66 -0.72
CA GLY A 145 -19.28 9.80 0.13
C GLY A 145 -19.17 9.01 1.43
N LYS A 146 -18.74 7.74 1.36
CA LYS A 146 -18.53 6.90 2.55
C LYS A 146 -17.41 7.43 3.44
N ILE A 147 -16.29 7.85 2.85
CA ILE A 147 -15.18 8.46 3.57
C ILE A 147 -15.68 9.72 4.30
N LYS A 148 -16.36 10.64 3.60
CA LYS A 148 -16.91 11.86 4.19
C LYS A 148 -17.83 11.54 5.37
N HIS A 149 -18.70 10.55 5.24
CA HIS A 149 -19.58 10.10 6.31
C HIS A 149 -18.80 9.60 7.53
N CYS A 150 -17.76 8.77 7.34
CA CYS A 150 -16.89 8.32 8.44
C CYS A 150 -16.20 9.50 9.14
N TYR A 151 -15.75 10.51 8.39
CA TYR A 151 -15.15 11.73 8.95
C TYR A 151 -16.15 12.51 9.79
N GLU A 152 -17.38 12.71 9.30
CA GLU A 152 -18.45 13.41 10.02
C GLU A 152 -18.80 12.70 11.32
N GLN A 153 -18.90 11.36 11.31
CA GLN A 153 -19.14 10.59 12.53
C GLN A 153 -18.02 10.77 13.56
N GLU A 154 -16.75 10.67 13.14
CA GLU A 154 -15.59 10.84 14.04
C GLU A 154 -15.54 12.25 14.65
N VAL A 155 -15.85 13.28 13.86
CA VAL A 155 -15.92 14.67 14.35
C VAL A 155 -17.05 14.83 15.36
N GLU A 156 -18.22 14.25 15.12
CA GLU A 156 -19.36 14.32 16.02
C GLU A 156 -19.11 13.58 17.35
N VAL A 157 -18.46 12.41 17.30
CA VAL A 157 -18.01 11.68 18.50
C VAL A 157 -17.07 12.54 19.34
N ARG A 158 -16.10 13.23 18.73
CA ARG A 158 -15.19 14.14 19.44
C ARG A 158 -15.92 15.35 20.04
N LYS A 159 -16.88 15.94 19.33
CA LYS A 159 -17.70 17.04 19.85
C LYS A 159 -18.51 16.63 21.09
N ARG A 160 -19.05 15.41 21.11
CA ARG A 160 -19.78 14.87 22.28
C ARG A 160 -18.85 14.57 23.45
N ALA A 161 -17.62 14.12 23.19
CA ALA A 161 -16.62 13.86 24.23
C ALA A 161 -16.17 15.15 24.94
N LEU A 162 -16.11 16.28 24.24
CA LEU A 162 -15.71 17.59 24.82
C LEU A 162 -16.80 18.29 25.65
N LYS A 163 -18.04 17.78 25.64
CA LYS A 163 -19.18 18.33 26.41
C LYS A 163 -19.42 17.60 27.74
N LYS A 164 -18.61 16.59 28.06
CA LYS A 164 -18.65 15.84 29.31
C LYS A 164 -17.41 16.18 30.13
#